data_AF-A0A1W9JMN8-F1
#
_entry.id   AF-A0A1W9JMN8-F1
#
_cell.length_a   1.000
_cell.length_b   1.000
_cell.length_c   1.000
_cell.angle_alpha   90.00
_cell.angle_beta   90.00
_cell.angle_gamma   90.00
#
_symmetry.space_group_name_H-M   'P 1'
#
loop_
_entity.id
_entity.type
_entity.pdbx_description
1 polymer ?
#
loop_
_entity_poly.entity_id
_entity_poly.type
_entity_poly.pdbx_seq_one_letter_code
_entity_poly.pdbx_strand_id
1 'polypeptide(L)'
;MSKATIVVLLILFAGPLPASELTTAIAHLESDWARVYYQTDETRQRQIYPQLLEKAAELTKRYPHAAEPKIWQATIIATNAAFQSALTALSSLQTAKALLEEAIAQNPNALDGAAYVTLGTLYYMVPGWPVSFGDNQLAEQMLKASLKINPNGIDANYFYADYLLEQDRTAEAEEYLRKAIQAPLRKQQVFADSQLQNEAKLALAHTQQSKSNAGKNKFQSLFTSATAD
;
A
#
# COMPACT_ATOMS: atom_id res chain seq x y z
N MET A 1 -8.88 72.02 8.52
CA MET A 1 -7.73 71.22 8.04
C MET A 1 -7.86 69.81 8.62
N SER A 2 -8.54 68.89 7.93
CA SER A 2 -8.58 67.49 8.38
C SER A 2 -7.44 66.73 7.70
N LYS A 3 -6.61 66.05 8.50
CA LYS A 3 -5.54 65.19 8.02
C LYS A 3 -6.16 63.83 7.68
N ALA A 4 -6.21 63.49 6.40
CA ALA A 4 -6.61 62.15 5.97
C ALA A 4 -5.45 61.18 6.24
N THR A 5 -5.66 60.25 7.17
CA THR A 5 -4.73 59.16 7.46
C THR A 5 -5.00 58.06 6.45
N ILE A 6 -4.07 57.84 5.52
CA ILE A 6 -4.14 56.72 4.56
C ILE A 6 -3.66 55.46 5.28
N VAL A 7 -4.58 54.53 5.55
CA VAL A 7 -4.26 53.18 6.01
C VAL A 7 -3.96 52.35 4.77
N VAL A 8 -2.69 51.96 4.59
CA VAL A 8 -2.28 51.03 3.54
C VAL A 8 -2.63 49.62 3.99
N LEU A 9 -3.67 49.05 3.39
CA LEU A 9 -4.06 47.65 3.57
C LEU A 9 -3.17 46.77 2.69
N LEU A 10 -2.17 46.10 3.27
CA LEU A 10 -1.35 45.09 2.61
C LEU A 10 -2.20 43.82 2.37
N ILE A 11 -2.79 43.70 1.19
CA ILE A 11 -3.46 42.47 0.75
C ILE A 11 -2.36 41.47 0.34
N LEU A 12 -2.01 40.56 1.25
CA LEU A 12 -1.22 39.36 0.94
C LEU A 12 -2.08 38.45 0.05
N PHE A 13 -1.85 38.52 -1.26
CA PHE A 13 -2.35 37.51 -2.20
C PHE A 13 -1.64 36.19 -1.92
N ALA A 14 -2.28 35.32 -1.13
CA ALA A 14 -1.90 33.91 -1.04
C ALA A 14 -2.35 33.21 -2.33
N GLY A 15 -1.52 33.27 -3.37
CA GLY A 15 -1.68 32.42 -4.55
C GLY A 15 -1.41 30.95 -4.20
N PRO A 16 -1.99 29.98 -4.93
CA PRO A 16 -1.65 28.57 -4.75
C PRO A 16 -0.14 28.37 -4.99
N LEU A 17 0.56 27.83 -3.98
CA LEU A 17 1.96 27.45 -4.14
C LEU A 17 2.05 26.35 -5.21
N PRO A 18 2.91 26.50 -6.23
CA PRO A 18 3.13 25.43 -7.19
C PRO A 18 3.63 24.17 -6.45
N ALA A 19 3.18 23.00 -6.91
CA ALA A 19 3.70 21.74 -6.39
C ALA A 19 5.23 21.71 -6.55
N SER A 20 5.93 21.20 -5.53
CA SER A 20 7.39 21.08 -5.61
C SER A 20 7.78 20.11 -6.73
N GLU A 21 8.99 20.29 -7.31
CA GLU A 21 9.53 19.36 -8.32
C GLU A 21 9.47 17.90 -7.82
N LEU A 22 9.83 17.67 -6.55
CA LEU A 22 9.74 16.37 -5.91
C LEU A 22 8.30 15.83 -5.89
N THR A 23 7.32 16.65 -5.50
CA THR A 23 5.91 16.23 -5.48
C THR A 23 5.43 15.80 -6.86
N THR A 24 5.79 16.55 -7.91
CA THR A 24 5.46 16.19 -9.29
C THR A 24 6.18 14.92 -9.73
N ALA A 25 7.46 14.76 -9.41
CA ALA A 25 8.24 13.56 -9.74
C ALA A 25 7.66 12.30 -9.07
N ILE A 26 7.23 12.41 -7.80
CA ILE A 26 6.57 11.33 -7.06
C ILE A 26 5.23 10.96 -7.71
N ALA A 27 4.41 11.94 -8.09
CA ALA A 27 3.14 11.68 -8.77
C ALA A 27 3.34 10.99 -10.13
N HIS A 28 4.38 11.36 -10.89
CA HIS A 28 4.71 10.68 -12.15
C HIS A 28 5.18 9.24 -11.91
N LEU A 29 6.00 9.02 -10.87
CA LEU A 29 6.51 7.71 -10.52
C LEU A 29 5.39 6.75 -10.08
N GLU A 30 4.45 7.25 -9.26
CA GLU A 30 3.23 6.54 -8.89
C GLU A 30 2.40 6.16 -10.12
N SER A 31 2.11 7.13 -11.00
CA SER A 31 1.29 6.89 -12.18
C SER A 31 1.93 5.88 -13.15
N ASP A 32 3.24 5.97 -13.36
CA ASP A 32 3.99 5.00 -14.16
C ASP A 32 3.95 3.60 -13.51
N TRP A 33 4.17 3.52 -12.19
CA TRP A 33 4.05 2.26 -11.45
C TRP A 33 2.64 1.67 -11.57
N ALA A 34 1.59 2.44 -11.31
CA ALA A 34 0.22 1.95 -11.34
C ALA A 34 -0.15 1.39 -12.72
N ARG A 35 0.27 2.06 -13.81
CA ARG A 35 0.06 1.56 -15.17
C ARG A 35 0.76 0.23 -15.44
N VAL A 36 1.95 0.02 -14.87
CA VAL A 36 2.70 -1.24 -15.00
C VAL A 36 2.13 -2.32 -14.09
N TYR A 37 1.76 -2.00 -12.86
CA TYR A 37 1.24 -2.96 -11.88
C TYR A 37 -0.13 -3.51 -12.32
N TYR A 38 -1.05 -2.64 -12.74
CA TYR A 38 -2.43 -3.03 -13.08
C TYR A 38 -2.67 -3.42 -14.54
N GLN A 39 -1.64 -3.49 -15.40
CA GLN A 39 -1.82 -4.08 -16.72
C GLN A 39 -1.87 -5.61 -16.68
N THR A 40 -2.51 -6.21 -17.66
CA THR A 40 -2.72 -7.67 -17.72
C THR A 40 -1.63 -8.43 -18.49
N ASP A 41 -0.70 -7.73 -19.15
CA ASP A 41 0.37 -8.36 -19.94
C ASP A 41 1.68 -8.45 -19.13
N GLU A 42 1.95 -9.64 -18.58
CA GLU A 42 3.18 -9.92 -17.83
C GLU A 42 4.46 -9.72 -18.66
N THR A 43 4.43 -9.99 -19.96
CA THR A 43 5.61 -9.80 -20.82
C THR A 43 5.96 -8.33 -20.88
N ARG A 44 4.92 -7.48 -21.03
CA ARG A 44 5.09 -6.04 -21.00
C ARG A 44 5.50 -5.54 -19.61
N GLN A 45 5.02 -6.14 -18.53
CA GLN A 45 5.47 -5.80 -17.17
C GLN A 45 6.98 -6.02 -17.03
N ARG A 46 7.47 -7.20 -17.40
CA ARG A 46 8.91 -7.56 -17.36
C ARG A 46 9.78 -6.62 -18.18
N GLN A 47 9.26 -6.08 -19.28
CA GLN A 47 9.97 -5.13 -20.13
C GLN A 47 10.06 -3.71 -19.52
N ILE A 48 9.03 -3.27 -18.79
CA ILE A 48 8.95 -1.88 -18.30
C ILE A 48 9.57 -1.72 -16.91
N TYR A 49 9.42 -2.70 -16.02
CA TYR A 49 9.94 -2.59 -14.65
C TYR A 49 11.42 -2.19 -14.53
N PRO A 50 12.37 -2.70 -15.36
CA PRO A 50 13.77 -2.28 -15.30
C PRO A 50 13.95 -0.76 -15.44
N GLN A 51 13.25 -0.13 -16.39
CA GLN A 51 13.31 1.32 -16.60
C GLN A 51 12.68 2.07 -15.42
N LEU A 52 11.61 1.54 -14.86
CA LEU A 52 10.93 2.14 -13.70
C LEU A 52 11.81 2.09 -12.44
N LEU A 53 12.55 0.99 -12.24
CA LEU A 53 13.53 0.83 -11.16
C LEU A 53 14.66 1.85 -11.27
N GLU A 54 15.19 2.07 -12.48
CA GLU A 54 16.24 3.08 -12.72
C GLU A 54 15.74 4.49 -12.38
N LYS A 55 14.53 4.85 -12.85
CA LYS A 55 13.90 6.14 -12.52
C LYS A 55 13.74 6.34 -11.02
N ALA A 56 13.26 5.32 -10.31
CA ALA A 56 13.06 5.38 -8.86
C ALA A 56 14.39 5.54 -8.12
N ALA A 57 15.42 4.78 -8.50
CA ALA A 57 16.75 4.86 -7.91
C ALA A 57 17.40 6.23 -8.14
N GLU A 58 17.25 6.81 -9.33
CA GLU A 58 17.75 8.15 -9.62
C GLU A 58 17.04 9.23 -8.79
N LEU A 59 15.72 9.11 -8.60
CA LEU A 59 14.95 10.02 -7.76
C LEU A 59 15.40 9.95 -6.29
N THR A 60 15.60 8.74 -5.75
CA THR A 60 16.14 8.55 -4.39
C THR A 60 17.53 9.17 -4.24
N LYS A 61 18.41 9.00 -5.24
CA LYS A 61 19.75 9.60 -5.24
C LYS A 61 19.70 11.13 -5.28
N ARG A 62 18.76 11.71 -6.03
CA ARG A 62 18.58 13.17 -6.15
C ARG A 62 18.03 13.80 -4.87
N TYR A 63 17.21 13.05 -4.13
CA TYR A 63 16.56 13.52 -2.90
C TYR A 63 16.87 12.60 -1.70
N PRO A 64 18.14 12.53 -1.23
CA PRO A 64 18.56 11.55 -0.23
C PRO A 64 17.93 11.75 1.16
N HIS A 65 17.45 12.95 1.45
CA HIS A 65 16.81 13.32 2.72
C HIS A 65 15.27 13.26 2.66
N ALA A 66 14.68 12.94 1.51
CA ALA A 66 13.26 12.71 1.37
C ALA A 66 12.96 11.22 1.57
N ALA A 67 11.88 10.93 2.31
CA ALA A 67 11.43 9.56 2.55
C ALA A 67 10.61 9.02 1.37
N GLU A 68 9.86 9.89 0.70
CA GLU A 68 8.91 9.56 -0.36
C GLU A 68 9.55 8.81 -1.54
N PRO A 69 10.73 9.22 -2.07
CA PRO A 69 11.42 8.46 -3.11
C PRO A 69 11.82 7.04 -2.67
N LYS A 70 12.27 6.87 -1.42
CA LYS A 70 12.67 5.55 -0.89
C LYS A 70 11.46 4.63 -0.78
N ILE A 71 10.31 5.14 -0.34
CA ILE A 71 9.07 4.38 -0.26
C ILE A 71 8.67 3.90 -1.66
N TRP A 72 8.65 4.79 -2.66
CA TRP A 72 8.30 4.40 -4.02
C TRP A 72 9.31 3.43 -4.64
N GLN A 73 10.61 3.64 -4.42
CA GLN A 73 11.64 2.72 -4.89
C GLN A 73 11.45 1.33 -4.26
N ALA A 74 11.18 1.25 -2.95
CA ALA A 74 10.92 -0.01 -2.28
C ALA A 74 9.65 -0.69 -2.81
N THR A 75 8.56 0.05 -3.03
CA THR A 75 7.32 -0.48 -3.63
C THR A 75 7.58 -1.06 -5.01
N ILE A 76 8.30 -0.35 -5.88
CA ILE A 76 8.60 -0.80 -7.25
C ILE A 76 9.52 -2.04 -7.21
N ILE A 77 10.50 -2.07 -6.31
CA ILE A 77 11.35 -3.26 -6.09
C ILE A 77 10.50 -4.45 -5.66
N ALA A 78 9.61 -4.25 -4.69
CA ALA A 78 8.76 -5.30 -4.15
C ALA A 78 7.81 -5.88 -5.21
N THR A 79 7.14 -5.04 -6.00
CA THR A 79 6.23 -5.52 -7.05
C THR A 79 6.97 -6.15 -8.24
N ASN A 80 8.20 -5.70 -8.54
CA ASN A 80 9.02 -6.34 -9.57
C ASN A 80 9.54 -7.73 -9.14
N ALA A 81 9.68 -7.99 -7.84
CA ALA A 81 10.20 -9.25 -7.33
C ALA A 81 9.37 -10.47 -7.79
N ALA A 82 8.07 -10.28 -8.08
CA ALA A 82 7.19 -11.31 -8.64
C ALA A 82 7.65 -11.87 -10.00
N PHE A 83 8.49 -11.13 -10.74
CA PHE A 83 9.00 -11.55 -12.06
C PHE A 83 10.44 -12.07 -12.01
N GLN A 84 11.02 -12.20 -10.82
CA GLN A 84 12.40 -12.59 -10.62
C GLN A 84 12.52 -14.05 -10.17
N SER A 85 13.71 -14.63 -10.31
CA SER A 85 14.02 -15.91 -9.66
C SER A 85 13.93 -15.79 -8.14
N ALA A 86 13.61 -16.86 -7.42
CA ALA A 86 13.41 -16.82 -5.97
C ALA A 86 14.60 -16.20 -5.20
N LEU A 87 15.84 -16.52 -5.57
CA LEU A 87 17.04 -15.96 -4.93
C LEU A 87 17.18 -14.45 -5.21
N THR A 88 16.93 -14.03 -6.44
CA THR A 88 16.98 -12.62 -6.83
C THR A 88 15.85 -11.83 -6.15
N ALA A 89 14.63 -12.38 -6.14
CA ALA A 89 13.47 -11.81 -5.48
C ALA A 89 13.75 -11.58 -3.99
N LEU A 90 14.31 -12.58 -3.29
CA LEU A 90 14.65 -12.45 -1.88
C LEU A 90 15.66 -11.30 -1.62
N SER A 91 16.71 -11.20 -2.43
CA SER A 91 17.66 -10.09 -2.33
C SER A 91 17.02 -8.72 -2.61
N SER A 92 16.13 -8.66 -3.59
CA SER A 92 15.34 -7.45 -3.90
C SER A 92 14.46 -7.05 -2.72
N LEU A 93 13.75 -8.00 -2.11
CA LEU A 93 12.86 -7.73 -0.96
C LEU A 93 13.64 -7.29 0.29
N GLN A 94 14.85 -7.80 0.51
CA GLN A 94 15.74 -7.28 1.56
C GLN A 94 16.16 -5.84 1.30
N THR A 95 16.41 -5.47 0.04
CA THR A 95 16.72 -4.09 -0.35
C THR A 95 15.53 -3.17 -0.13
N ALA A 96 14.33 -3.61 -0.52
CA ALA A 96 13.08 -2.88 -0.27
C ALA A 96 12.85 -2.67 1.23
N LYS A 97 13.04 -3.71 2.05
CA LYS A 97 12.96 -3.62 3.52
C LYS A 97 13.89 -2.52 4.06
N ALA A 98 15.16 -2.52 3.69
CA ALA A 98 16.12 -1.52 4.17
C ALA A 98 15.71 -0.09 3.79
N LEU A 99 15.27 0.13 2.55
CA LEU A 99 14.77 1.43 2.09
C LEU A 99 13.55 1.91 2.89
N LEU A 100 12.63 1.00 3.25
CA LEU A 100 11.44 1.32 4.04
C LEU A 100 11.81 1.65 5.49
N GLU A 101 12.74 0.91 6.09
CA GLU A 101 13.26 1.20 7.43
C GLU A 101 13.95 2.57 7.48
N GLU A 102 14.76 2.91 6.46
CA GLU A 102 15.34 4.24 6.31
C GLU A 102 14.28 5.33 6.13
N ALA A 103 13.27 5.09 5.29
CA ALA A 103 12.17 6.03 5.07
C ALA A 103 11.40 6.31 6.36
N ILE A 104 11.09 5.27 7.15
CA ILE A 104 10.43 5.38 8.46
C ILE A 104 11.28 6.20 9.43
N ALA A 105 12.60 5.96 9.47
CA ALA A 105 13.51 6.71 10.32
C ALA A 105 13.59 8.19 9.93
N GLN A 106 13.46 8.51 8.64
CA GLN A 106 13.51 9.89 8.13
C GLN A 106 12.19 10.64 8.35
N ASN A 107 11.07 10.04 7.97
CA ASN A 107 9.75 10.61 8.16
C ASN A 107 8.70 9.49 8.25
N PRO A 108 8.27 9.10 9.48
CA PRO A 108 7.33 8.00 9.66
C PRO A 108 5.94 8.30 9.07
N ASN A 109 5.60 9.57 8.85
CA ASN A 109 4.31 9.98 8.30
C ASN A 109 4.34 10.23 6.79
N ALA A 110 5.48 10.01 6.12
CA ALA A 110 5.61 10.22 4.68
C ALA A 110 4.59 9.36 3.92
N LEU A 111 3.96 9.97 2.90
CA LEU A 111 2.92 9.34 2.09
C LEU A 111 1.82 8.67 2.93
N ASP A 112 1.39 9.34 3.99
CA ASP A 112 0.33 8.87 4.90
C ASP A 112 0.63 7.48 5.53
N GLY A 113 1.90 7.20 5.81
CA GLY A 113 2.33 5.94 6.43
C GLY A 113 2.49 4.77 5.46
N ALA A 114 2.60 5.03 4.15
CA ALA A 114 2.78 3.99 3.14
C ALA A 114 4.01 3.08 3.39
N ALA A 115 5.08 3.62 4.00
CA ALA A 115 6.25 2.81 4.35
C ALA A 115 5.89 1.64 5.28
N TYR A 116 5.02 1.88 6.25
CA TYR A 116 4.52 0.87 7.18
C TYR A 116 3.60 -0.14 6.50
N VAL A 117 2.79 0.29 5.53
CA VAL A 117 1.96 -0.61 4.72
C VAL A 117 2.87 -1.60 3.99
N THR A 118 3.78 -1.10 3.16
CA THR A 118 4.65 -1.97 2.35
C THR A 118 5.52 -2.85 3.22
N LEU A 119 6.12 -2.31 4.29
CA LEU A 119 6.98 -3.10 5.17
C LEU A 119 6.20 -4.19 5.92
N GLY A 120 5.00 -3.87 6.40
CA GLY A 120 4.10 -4.85 7.01
C GLY A 120 3.74 -5.97 6.04
N THR A 121 3.44 -5.63 4.79
CA THR A 121 3.17 -6.59 3.72
C THR A 121 4.36 -7.51 3.46
N LEU A 122 5.58 -6.96 3.36
CA LEU A 122 6.77 -7.79 3.19
C LEU A 122 6.97 -8.79 4.32
N TYR A 123 6.67 -8.41 5.56
CA TYR A 123 6.87 -9.28 6.72
C TYR A 123 5.98 -10.54 6.71
N TYR A 124 4.74 -10.48 6.21
CA TYR A 124 3.88 -11.68 6.14
C TYR A 124 3.97 -12.44 4.81
N MET A 125 4.53 -11.83 3.75
CA MET A 125 4.63 -12.47 2.43
C MET A 125 5.89 -13.33 2.23
N VAL A 126 6.95 -13.13 3.02
CA VAL A 126 8.21 -13.87 2.85
C VAL A 126 8.41 -14.92 3.94
N PRO A 127 9.21 -15.97 3.71
CA PRO A 127 9.54 -16.94 4.75
C PRO A 127 10.21 -16.29 5.97
N GLY A 128 10.03 -16.90 7.14
CA GLY A 128 10.75 -16.50 8.35
C GLY A 128 12.20 -16.97 8.41
N TRP A 129 12.81 -16.77 9.57
CA TRP A 129 14.15 -17.28 9.87
C TRP A 129 14.19 -18.82 9.81
N PRO A 130 15.23 -19.45 9.24
CA PRO A 130 16.52 -18.87 8.82
C PRO A 130 16.60 -18.46 7.34
N VAL A 131 15.51 -18.57 6.58
CA VAL A 131 15.54 -18.37 5.12
C VAL A 131 15.43 -16.89 4.74
N SER A 132 14.55 -16.15 5.41
CA SER A 132 14.32 -14.73 5.15
C SER A 132 13.90 -14.02 6.46
N PHE A 133 13.31 -12.84 6.36
CA PHE A 133 12.99 -11.93 7.45
C PHE A 133 11.50 -11.90 7.83
N GLY A 134 10.70 -12.83 7.31
CA GLY A 134 9.26 -12.87 7.55
C GLY A 134 8.93 -13.02 9.03
N ASP A 135 7.93 -12.27 9.48
CA ASP A 135 7.50 -12.21 10.88
C ASP A 135 6.08 -11.62 10.98
N ASN A 136 5.09 -12.47 11.27
CA ASN A 136 3.69 -12.02 11.36
C ASN A 136 3.43 -11.03 12.51
N GLN A 137 4.21 -11.08 13.59
CA GLN A 137 4.05 -10.13 14.69
C GLN A 137 4.52 -8.73 14.26
N LEU A 138 5.66 -8.65 13.58
CA LEU A 138 6.15 -7.41 13.00
C LEU A 138 5.23 -6.91 11.87
N ALA A 139 4.69 -7.81 11.05
CA ALA A 139 3.70 -7.46 10.04
C ALA A 139 2.49 -6.73 10.65
N GLU A 140 1.87 -7.31 11.66
CA GLU A 140 0.73 -6.71 12.35
C GLU A 140 1.08 -5.38 13.01
N GLN A 141 2.27 -5.28 13.62
CA GLN A 141 2.73 -4.06 14.23
C GLN A 141 2.85 -2.93 13.20
N MET A 142 3.46 -3.19 12.04
CA MET A 142 3.62 -2.21 10.99
C MET A 142 2.27 -1.80 10.38
N LEU A 143 1.39 -2.76 10.08
CA LEU A 143 0.07 -2.46 9.50
C LEU A 143 -0.84 -1.70 10.48
N LYS A 144 -0.76 -1.98 11.79
CA LYS A 144 -1.46 -1.16 12.79
C LYS A 144 -0.87 0.24 12.91
N ALA A 145 0.44 0.40 12.70
CA ALA A 145 1.05 1.73 12.67
C ALA A 145 0.56 2.55 11.47
N SER A 146 0.42 1.95 10.28
CA SER A 146 -0.16 2.64 9.12
C SER A 146 -1.62 3.03 9.35
N LEU A 147 -2.44 2.17 9.96
CA LEU A 147 -3.82 2.49 10.35
C LEU A 147 -3.91 3.64 11.37
N LYS A 148 -2.94 3.75 12.28
CA LYS A 148 -2.90 4.86 13.23
C LYS A 148 -2.61 6.20 12.53
N ILE A 149 -1.77 6.18 11.49
CA ILE A 149 -1.42 7.37 10.71
C ILE A 149 -2.56 7.75 9.77
N ASN A 150 -3.12 6.79 9.04
CA ASN A 150 -4.17 7.00 8.06
C ASN A 150 -5.34 6.02 8.26
N PRO A 151 -6.21 6.24 9.26
CA PRO A 151 -7.27 5.29 9.63
C PRO A 151 -8.34 5.11 8.55
N ASN A 152 -8.48 6.08 7.64
CA ASN A 152 -9.44 6.05 6.53
C ASN A 152 -8.76 5.81 5.17
N GLY A 153 -7.45 5.53 5.17
CA GLY A 153 -6.66 5.31 3.97
C GLY A 153 -6.98 3.97 3.33
N ILE A 154 -7.09 3.94 2.00
CA ILE A 154 -7.40 2.71 1.26
C ILE A 154 -6.32 1.64 1.44
N ASP A 155 -5.05 2.00 1.29
CA ASP A 155 -3.92 1.07 1.40
C ASP A 155 -3.87 0.44 2.80
N ALA A 156 -3.89 1.27 3.86
CA ALA A 156 -3.80 0.79 5.24
C ALA A 156 -4.94 -0.16 5.60
N ASN A 157 -6.17 0.15 5.17
CA ASN A 157 -7.32 -0.72 5.44
C ASN A 157 -7.29 -1.99 4.58
N TYR A 158 -6.94 -1.90 3.30
CA TYR A 158 -6.89 -3.07 2.43
C TYR A 158 -5.80 -4.06 2.87
N PHE A 159 -4.56 -3.61 3.04
CA PHE A 159 -3.45 -4.50 3.37
C PHE A 159 -3.52 -5.03 4.81
N TYR A 160 -4.14 -4.31 5.75
CA TYR A 160 -4.43 -4.91 7.05
C TYR A 160 -5.51 -5.98 6.95
N ALA A 161 -6.53 -5.80 6.12
CA ALA A 161 -7.52 -6.84 5.87
C ALA A 161 -6.90 -8.06 5.19
N ASP A 162 -6.01 -7.86 4.22
CA ASP A 162 -5.27 -8.93 3.54
C ASP A 162 -4.44 -9.75 4.54
N TYR A 163 -3.66 -9.08 5.39
CA TYR A 163 -2.97 -9.73 6.51
C TYR A 163 -3.93 -10.53 7.40
N LEU A 164 -5.07 -9.95 7.78
CA LEU A 164 -6.05 -10.65 8.61
C LEU A 164 -6.61 -11.90 7.92
N LEU A 165 -6.80 -11.89 6.60
CA LEU A 165 -7.22 -13.06 5.85
C LEU A 165 -6.14 -14.16 5.87
N GLU A 166 -4.87 -13.80 5.68
CA GLU A 166 -3.72 -14.72 5.77
C GLU A 166 -3.55 -15.30 7.18
N GLN A 167 -4.07 -14.64 8.21
CA GLN A 167 -4.09 -15.14 9.60
C GLN A 167 -5.40 -15.82 10.00
N ASP A 168 -6.26 -16.19 9.04
CA ASP A 168 -7.59 -16.78 9.27
C ASP A 168 -8.56 -15.93 10.12
N ARG A 169 -8.29 -14.63 10.28
CA ARG A 169 -9.10 -13.66 11.04
C ARG A 169 -10.17 -12.99 10.17
N THR A 170 -10.92 -13.84 9.48
CA THR A 170 -11.87 -13.44 8.43
C THR A 170 -12.91 -12.41 8.87
N ALA A 171 -13.46 -12.55 10.08
CA ALA A 171 -14.50 -11.65 10.58
C ALA A 171 -13.97 -10.21 10.78
N GLU A 172 -12.73 -10.07 11.22
CA GLU A 172 -12.08 -8.76 11.35
C GLU A 172 -11.73 -8.20 9.98
N ALA A 173 -11.24 -9.02 9.06
CA ALA A 173 -10.89 -8.61 7.71
C ALA A 173 -12.08 -7.97 6.97
N GLU A 174 -13.30 -8.51 7.13
CA GLU A 174 -14.51 -7.93 6.52
C GLU A 174 -14.74 -6.46 6.91
N GLU A 175 -14.42 -6.07 8.15
CA GLU A 175 -14.57 -4.68 8.60
C GLU A 175 -13.63 -3.74 7.84
N TYR A 176 -12.36 -4.13 7.74
CA TYR A 176 -11.32 -3.32 7.08
C TYR A 176 -11.49 -3.31 5.55
N LEU A 177 -11.95 -4.39 4.93
CA LEU A 177 -12.33 -4.39 3.51
C LEU A 177 -13.45 -3.38 3.23
N ARG A 178 -14.47 -3.31 4.10
CA ARG A 178 -15.54 -2.30 3.94
C ARG A 178 -15.02 -0.87 4.07
N LYS A 179 -14.08 -0.63 4.99
CA LYS A 179 -13.40 0.67 5.12
C LYS A 179 -12.60 1.01 3.87
N ALA A 180 -11.84 0.06 3.31
CA ALA A 180 -11.10 0.26 2.05
C ALA A 180 -12.03 0.59 0.87
N ILE A 181 -13.18 -0.09 0.76
CA ILE A 181 -14.18 0.18 -0.29
C ILE A 181 -14.78 1.59 -0.17
N GLN A 182 -14.91 2.11 1.06
CA GLN A 182 -15.49 3.43 1.34
C GLN A 182 -14.43 4.55 1.39
N ALA A 183 -13.14 4.21 1.33
CA ALA A 183 -12.06 5.17 1.44
C ALA A 183 -12.11 6.20 0.29
N PRO A 184 -11.85 7.49 0.57
CA PRO A 184 -11.84 8.51 -0.46
C PRO A 184 -10.67 8.30 -1.44
N LEU A 185 -10.93 8.47 -2.74
CA LEU A 185 -9.89 8.40 -3.77
C LEU A 185 -8.97 9.62 -3.68
N ARG A 186 -7.66 9.38 -3.62
CA ARG A 186 -6.63 10.43 -3.63
C ARG A 186 -6.59 11.05 -5.03
N LYS A 187 -6.68 12.38 -5.10
CA LYS A 187 -6.72 13.12 -6.38
C LYS A 187 -5.58 12.77 -7.34
N GLN A 188 -4.39 12.48 -6.80
CA GLN A 188 -3.21 12.14 -7.60
C GLN A 188 -3.12 10.65 -7.96
N GLN A 189 -3.86 9.76 -7.26
CA GLN A 189 -3.77 8.30 -7.41
C GLN A 189 -5.12 7.65 -7.76
N VAL A 190 -6.02 8.40 -8.39
CA VAL A 190 -7.40 7.95 -8.67
C VAL A 190 -7.43 6.60 -9.37
N PHE A 191 -6.49 6.34 -10.29
CA PHE A 191 -6.42 5.07 -11.01
C PHE A 191 -6.07 3.91 -10.07
N ALA A 192 -4.96 3.99 -9.33
CA ALA A 192 -4.55 2.95 -8.40
C ALA A 192 -5.58 2.71 -7.30
N ASP A 193 -6.13 3.79 -6.71
CA ASP A 193 -7.14 3.69 -5.66
C ASP A 193 -8.42 3.02 -6.17
N SER A 194 -8.85 3.33 -7.39
CA SER A 194 -10.03 2.68 -7.98
C SER A 194 -9.82 1.19 -8.21
N GLN A 195 -8.62 0.76 -8.60
CA GLN A 195 -8.28 -0.65 -8.74
C GLN A 195 -8.29 -1.35 -7.38
N LEU A 196 -7.62 -0.76 -6.38
CA LEU A 196 -7.56 -1.32 -5.03
C LEU A 196 -8.95 -1.40 -4.37
N GLN A 197 -9.85 -0.45 -4.64
CA GLN A 197 -11.26 -0.55 -4.21
C GLN A 197 -11.96 -1.75 -4.85
N ASN A 198 -11.65 -2.06 -6.11
CA ASN A 198 -12.24 -3.22 -6.79
C ASN A 198 -11.67 -4.52 -6.23
N GLU A 199 -10.36 -4.59 -5.95
CA GLU A 199 -9.74 -5.71 -5.25
C GLU A 199 -10.38 -5.93 -3.88
N ALA A 200 -10.60 -4.85 -3.10
CA ALA A 200 -11.29 -4.92 -1.82
C ALA A 200 -12.72 -5.47 -1.93
N LYS A 201 -13.48 -5.07 -2.96
CA LYS A 201 -14.83 -5.61 -3.24
C LYS A 201 -14.78 -7.10 -3.56
N LEU A 202 -13.82 -7.52 -4.38
CA LEU A 202 -13.64 -8.93 -4.76
C LEU A 202 -13.26 -9.78 -3.55
N ALA A 203 -12.29 -9.33 -2.76
CA ALA A 203 -11.88 -9.99 -1.52
C ALA A 203 -13.04 -10.14 -0.53
N LEU A 204 -13.87 -9.09 -0.38
CA LEU A 204 -15.04 -9.13 0.50
C LEU A 204 -16.09 -10.13 0.01
N ALA A 205 -16.37 -10.15 -1.29
CA ALA A 205 -17.31 -11.09 -1.89
C ALA A 205 -16.85 -12.55 -1.74
N HIS A 206 -15.57 -12.82 -2.02
CA HIS A 206 -14.98 -14.14 -1.84
C HIS A 206 -15.05 -14.61 -0.39
N THR A 207 -14.70 -13.72 0.55
CA THR A 207 -14.77 -13.98 1.99
C THR A 207 -16.17 -14.39 2.44
N GLN A 208 -17.20 -13.65 2.00
CA GLN A 208 -18.59 -13.94 2.37
C GLN A 208 -19.12 -15.23 1.74
N GLN A 209 -18.71 -15.52 0.50
CA GLN A 209 -19.05 -16.75 -0.17
C GLN A 209 -18.45 -17.97 0.53
N SER A 210 -17.17 -17.92 0.90
CA SER A 210 -16.48 -18.99 1.64
C SER A 210 -17.13 -19.26 2.99
N LYS A 211 -17.52 -18.21 3.72
CA LYS A 211 -18.27 -18.33 4.98
C LYS A 211 -19.66 -18.95 4.80
N SER A 212 -20.39 -18.56 3.75
CA SER A 212 -21.70 -19.12 3.41
C SER A 212 -21.60 -20.61 3.06
N ASN A 213 -20.60 -21.00 2.27
CA ASN A 213 -20.35 -22.39 1.90
C ASN A 213 -19.93 -23.23 3.12
N ALA A 214 -19.04 -22.72 3.97
CA ALA A 214 -18.67 -23.38 5.23
C ALA A 214 -19.88 -23.57 6.16
N GLY A 215 -20.74 -22.55 6.27
CA GLY A 215 -21.99 -22.61 7.03
C GLY A 215 -22.97 -23.64 6.48
N LYS A 216 -23.13 -23.72 5.15
CA LYS A 216 -23.95 -24.73 4.48
C LYS A 216 -23.39 -26.14 4.69
N ASN A 217 -22.09 -26.34 4.55
CA ASN A 217 -21.45 -27.65 4.78
C ASN A 217 -21.59 -28.09 6.25
N LYS A 218 -21.42 -27.16 7.19
CA LYS A 218 -21.64 -27.42 8.62
C LYS A 218 -23.10 -27.72 8.92
N PHE A 219 -24.04 -26.99 8.32
CA PHE A 219 -25.47 -27.26 8.48
C PHE A 219 -25.86 -28.61 7.89
N GLN A 220 -25.41 -28.94 6.68
CA GLN A 220 -25.68 -30.22 6.02
C GLN A 220 -25.11 -31.41 6.79
N SER A 221 -23.90 -31.29 7.37
CA SER A 221 -23.29 -32.35 8.18
C SER A 221 -24.07 -32.69 9.46
N LEU A 222 -24.89 -31.75 9.99
CA LEU A 222 -25.78 -32.01 11.12
C LEU A 222 -26.97 -32.92 10.75
N PHE A 223 -27.34 -33.02 9.46
CA PHE A 223 -28.46 -33.84 8.99
C PHE A 223 -28.01 -35.18 8.40
N THR A 224 -26.77 -35.29 7.93
CA THR A 224 -26.23 -36.57 7.44
C THR A 224 -25.75 -37.50 8.55
N SER A 225 -25.47 -36.99 9.76
CA SER A 225 -25.14 -37.83 10.93
C SER A 225 -26.35 -38.44 11.64
N ALA A 226 -27.58 -38.05 11.28
CA ALA A 226 -28.82 -38.47 11.95
C ALA A 226 -29.55 -39.64 11.25
N THR A 227 -29.04 -40.12 10.12
CA THR A 227 -29.66 -41.20 9.31
C THR A 227 -28.80 -42.46 9.23
N ALA A 228 -27.76 -42.55 10.06
CA ALA A 228 -26.87 -43.71 10.16
C ALA A 228 -27.00 -44.32 11.55
N ASP A 229 -28.18 -44.86 11.85
CA ASP A 229 -28.44 -45.88 12.88
C ASP A 229 -29.73 -46.64 12.51
#